data_AF-A0A815XTI0-F1
#
_entry.id   AF-A0A815XTI0-F1
#
_cell.length_a   1.000
_cell.length_b   1.000
_cell.length_c   1.000
_cell.angle_alpha   90.00
_cell.angle_beta   90.00
_cell.angle_gamma   90.00
#
_symmetry.space_group_name_H-M   'P 1'
#
loop_
_entity.id
_entity.type
_entity.pdbx_description
1 polymer ?
#
loop_
_entity_poly.entity_id
_entity_poly.type
_entity_poly.pdbx_seq_one_letter_code
_entity_poly.pdbx_strand_id
1 'polypeptide(L)' 'YVVLGRAGFDIGKRKHKKARMGASHKISKDEAIKWFQQTYEGVILPGGKPKKSSGGHHKRGKKK' A
#
# COMPACT_ATOMS: atom_id res chain seq x y z
N TYR A 1 5.84 -7.67 -15.15
CA TYR A 1 5.62 -7.07 -13.81
C TYR A 1 4.43 -6.12 -13.92
N VAL A 2 3.57 -6.03 -12.90
CA VAL A 2 2.38 -5.17 -12.90
C VAL A 2 2.43 -4.26 -11.67
N VAL A 3 2.11 -2.97 -11.85
CA VAL A 3 2.03 -1.99 -10.77
C VAL A 3 0.56 -1.62 -10.57
N LEU A 4 0.02 -1.94 -9.39
CA LEU A 4 -1.32 -1.53 -9.01
C LEU A 4 -1.29 -0.14 -8.38
N GLY A 5 -2.28 0.68 -8.72
CA GLY A 5 -2.44 2.02 -8.16
C GLY A 5 -3.91 2.39 -8.06
N ARG A 6 -4.27 3.19 -7.05
CA ARG A 6 -5.57 3.84 -6.95
C ARG A 6 -5.51 5.20 -7.66
N ALA A 7 -6.66 5.68 -8.13
CA ALA A 7 -6.76 7.02 -8.72
C ALA A 7 -6.30 8.09 -7.72
N GLY A 8 -5.40 8.99 -8.13
CA GLY A 8 -4.80 10.00 -7.26
C GLY A 8 -3.39 9.67 -6.76
N PHE A 9 -2.76 8.60 -7.27
CA PHE A 9 -1.37 8.24 -6.92
C PHE A 9 -0.33 9.32 -7.28
N ASP A 10 -0.64 10.22 -8.20
CA ASP A 10 0.29 11.26 -8.69
C ASP A 10 0.53 12.43 -7.74
N ILE A 11 -0.18 12.49 -6.61
CA ILE A 11 -0.05 13.59 -5.62
C ILE A 11 1.38 13.73 -5.06
N GLY A 12 2.13 12.63 -5.01
CA GLY A 12 3.54 12.61 -4.60
C GLY A 12 4.53 12.85 -5.74
N LYS A 13 4.06 12.78 -6.99
CA LYS A 13 4.89 12.90 -8.21
C LYS A 13 4.77 14.27 -8.88
N ARG A 14 3.65 14.98 -8.66
CA ARG A 14 3.40 16.30 -9.26
C ARG A 14 4.42 17.37 -8.84
N LYS A 15 4.68 18.32 -9.76
CA LYS A 15 5.60 19.46 -9.56
C LYS A 15 5.03 20.50 -8.58
N HIS A 16 3.75 20.86 -8.72
CA HIS A 16 3.10 21.88 -7.91
C HIS A 16 2.16 21.26 -6.86
N LYS A 17 2.06 21.88 -5.67
CA LYS A 17 1.23 21.41 -4.53
C LYS A 17 1.50 19.95 -4.12
N LYS A 18 2.74 19.45 -4.21
CA LYS A 18 3.08 18.06 -3.85
C LYS A 18 2.69 17.73 -2.41
N ALA A 19 2.08 16.56 -2.19
CA ALA A 19 1.73 16.09 -0.85
C ALA A 19 1.96 14.57 -0.73
N ARG A 20 1.98 14.07 0.51
CA ARG A 20 2.15 12.64 0.79
C ARG A 20 0.81 11.92 0.68
N MET A 21 0.82 10.74 0.05
CA MET A 21 -0.33 9.84 0.06
C MET A 21 -0.57 9.26 1.46
N GLY A 22 -1.82 9.35 1.93
CA GLY A 22 -2.26 8.75 3.18
C GLY A 22 -2.17 7.22 3.16
N ALA A 23 -2.02 6.61 4.34
CA ALA A 23 -1.85 5.16 4.47
C ALA A 23 -3.06 4.37 3.92
N SER A 24 -4.27 4.84 4.16
CA SER A 24 -5.51 4.24 3.65
C SER A 24 -5.61 4.23 2.12
N HIS A 25 -4.94 5.15 1.43
CA HIS A 25 -4.92 5.21 -0.03
C HIS A 25 -3.87 4.28 -0.64
N LYS A 26 -2.90 3.81 0.15
CA LYS A 26 -1.89 2.88 -0.36
C LYS A 26 -2.51 1.50 -0.50
N ILE A 27 -2.16 0.82 -1.59
CA ILE A 27 -2.57 -0.56 -1.81
C ILE A 27 -1.73 -1.47 -0.90
N SER A 28 -2.40 -2.32 -0.14
CA SER A 28 -1.78 -3.35 0.69
C SER A 28 -1.62 -4.65 -0.10
N LYS A 29 -0.79 -5.56 0.42
CA LYS A 29 -0.59 -6.87 -0.22
C LYS A 29 -1.89 -7.67 -0.32
N ASP A 30 -2.70 -7.63 0.74
CA ASP A 30 -3.95 -8.41 0.84
C ASP A 30 -5.01 -7.88 -0.15
N GLU A 31 -5.07 -6.57 -0.33
CA GLU A 31 -5.94 -5.94 -1.32
C GLU A 31 -5.53 -6.31 -2.76
N ALA A 32 -4.23 -6.33 -3.05
CA ALA A 32 -3.72 -6.74 -4.36
C ALA A 32 -4.05 -8.21 -4.68
N ILE A 33 -3.95 -9.10 -3.68
CA ILE A 33 -4.33 -10.51 -3.79
C ILE A 33 -5.81 -10.65 -4.09
N LYS A 34 -6.67 -9.95 -3.34
CA LYS A 34 -8.12 -9.97 -3.54
C LYS A 34 -8.51 -9.46 -4.93
N TRP A 35 -7.90 -8.37 -5.37
CA TRP A 35 -8.14 -7.82 -6.71
C TRP A 35 -7.78 -8.85 -7.80
N PHE A 36 -6.65 -9.54 -7.66
CA PHE A 36 -6.22 -10.56 -8.62
C PHE A 36 -7.21 -11.75 -8.69
N GLN A 37 -7.66 -12.24 -7.53
CA GLN A 37 -8.66 -13.31 -7.45
C GLN A 37 -9.99 -12.91 -8.10
N GLN A 38 -10.46 -11.69 -7.87
CA GLN A 38 -11.75 -11.22 -8.38
C GLN A 38 -11.74 -10.95 -9.89
N THR A 39 -10.66 -10.38 -10.43
CA THR A 39 -10.62 -9.98 -11.85
C THR A 39 -10.26 -11.12 -12.80
N TYR A 40 -9.51 -12.12 -12.32
CA TYR A 40 -8.96 -13.18 -13.17
C TYR A 40 -9.23 -14.60 -12.66
N GLU A 41 -10.08 -14.77 -11.64
CA GLU A 41 -10.35 -16.06 -10.99
C GLU A 41 -9.06 -16.78 -10.52
N GLY A 42 -8.01 -16.01 -10.27
CA GLY A 42 -6.66 -16.54 -10.07
C GLY A 42 -6.49 -17.18 -8.69
N VAL A 43 -6.14 -18.48 -8.65
CA VAL A 43 -5.78 -19.17 -7.41
C VAL A 43 -4.34 -18.83 -7.01
N ILE A 44 -4.14 -18.41 -5.77
CA ILE A 44 -2.82 -18.12 -5.23
C ILE A 44 -2.34 -19.30 -4.38
N LEU A 45 -1.17 -19.84 -4.74
CA LEU A 45 -0.51 -20.91 -3.98
C LEU A 45 0.10 -20.34 -2.68
N PRO A 46 -0.21 -20.90 -1.50
CA PRO A 46 0.37 -20.46 -0.23
C PRO A 46 1.83 -20.94 -0.09
N GLY A 47 2.75 -20.29 -0.80
CA GLY A 47 4.18 -20.68 -0.87
C GLY A 47 5.12 -19.97 0.11
N GLY A 48 4.63 -19.16 1.07
CA GLY A 48 5.54 -18.41 1.94
C GLY A 48 4.89 -17.81 3.18
N LYS A 49 5.59 -17.95 4.31
CA LYS A 49 5.14 -17.53 5.66
C LYS A 49 4.60 -16.09 5.66
N PRO A 50 3.46 -15.81 6.33
CA PRO A 50 2.94 -14.45 6.44
C PRO A 50 3.94 -13.56 7.18
N LYS A 51 4.42 -12.50 6.52
CA LYS A 51 5.23 -11.46 7.19
C LYS A 51 4.31 -10.64 8.10
N LYS A 52 4.55 -10.71 9.41
CA LYS A 52 3.86 -9.88 10.41
C LYS A 52 4.09 -8.40 10.11
N SER A 53 3.03 -7.60 10.25
CA SER A 53 3.09 -6.14 10.16
C SER A 53 4.01 -5.60 11.26
N SER A 54 5.12 -4.97 10.87
CA SER A 54 5.98 -4.26 11.80
C SER A 54 5.28 -2.98 12.25
N GLY A 55 4.56 -3.06 13.37
CA GLY A 55 4.07 -1.88 14.08
C GLY A 55 5.24 -1.07 14.64
N GLY A 56 5.27 0.22 14.36
CA GLY A 56 6.30 1.13 14.87
C GLY A 56 5.81 2.58 14.86
N HIS A 57 5.00 2.96 15.86
CA HIS A 57 4.72 4.35 16.17
C HIS A 57 5.94 4.97 16.87
N HIS A 58 6.78 5.69 16.13
CA HIS A 58 7.77 6.59 16.74
C HIS A 58 7.06 7.89 17.16
N LYS A 59 6.65 7.98 18.44
CA LYS A 59 6.29 9.26 19.05
C LYS A 59 7.55 10.12 19.11
N ARG A 60 7.70 11.07 18.18
CA ARG A 60 8.66 12.17 18.33
C ARG A 60 8.18 13.06 19.48
N GLY A 61 8.90 13.01 20.59
CA GLY A 61 8.64 13.85 21.76
C GLY A 61 8.59 15.33 21.40
N LYS A 62 7.67 16.06 22.05
CA LYS A 62 7.67 17.53 22.09
C LYS A 62 9.00 17.97 22.72
N LYS A 63 9.85 18.66 21.96
CA LYS A 63 10.88 19.52 22.58
C LYS A 63 10.20 20.81 23.03
N LYS A 64 10.57 21.17 24.26
CA LYS A 64 10.17 22.36 25.02
C LYS A 64 10.49 23.64 24.26
#